data_AF-A0A9X6ABA5-F1
#
_entry.id   AF-A0A9X6ABA5-F1
#
_cell.length_a   1.000
_cell.length_b   1.000
_cell.length_c   1.000
_cell.angle_alpha   90.00
_cell.angle_beta   90.00
_cell.angle_gamma   90.00
#
_symmetry.space_group_name_H-M   'P 1'
#
loop_
_entity.id
_entity.type
_entity.pdbx_description
1 polymer ?
#
loop_
_entity_poly.entity_id
_entity_poly.type
_entity_poly.pdbx_seq_one_letter_code
_entity_poly.pdbx_strand_id
1 'polypeptide(L)'
;VLHWIANDGTETARFLDTAGLDDKVRPMVKGLLGASSITGPTAPLWVGAAEMTSAHDAAQCSYYDTCDLTSKLTAAALPITYKCDDGHTFLAQSLTDSALAEACKSVQGQDAYFHGMVRDSGPVADDRNTTIQIVVFASSREYRTYSGWIFGNSTDNGGEYLEGNP
;
A
#
# COMPACT_ATOMS: atom_id res chain seq x y z
N VAL A 1 21.48 3.26 7.62
CA VAL A 1 21.44 2.27 8.73
C VAL A 1 20.09 1.56 8.79
N LEU A 2 18.96 2.27 8.92
CA LEU A 2 17.61 1.64 8.95
C LEU A 2 17.26 0.76 7.73
N HIS A 3 17.63 1.17 6.51
CA HIS A 3 17.37 0.36 5.31
C HIS A 3 18.12 -0.98 5.30
N TRP A 4 19.38 -1.00 5.75
CA TRP A 4 20.18 -2.23 5.84
C TRP A 4 19.61 -3.21 6.87
N ILE A 5 19.16 -2.70 8.02
CA ILE A 5 18.50 -3.52 9.05
C ILE A 5 17.18 -4.11 8.54
N ALA A 6 16.41 -3.34 7.76
CA ALA A 6 15.20 -3.85 7.12
C ALA A 6 15.53 -4.99 6.15
N ASN A 7 16.55 -4.81 5.31
CA ASN A 7 17.00 -5.82 4.36
C ASN A 7 17.49 -7.11 5.05
N ASP A 8 18.34 -6.98 6.07
CA ASP A 8 18.87 -8.14 6.81
C ASP A 8 17.74 -8.88 7.58
N GLY A 9 16.77 -8.13 8.11
CA GLY A 9 15.57 -8.66 8.75
C GLY A 9 14.69 -9.45 7.78
N THR A 10 14.47 -8.93 6.57
CA THR A 10 13.73 -9.65 5.51
C THR A 10 14.45 -10.90 5.02
N GLU A 11 15.76 -10.84 4.84
CA GLU A 11 16.55 -12.01 4.42
C GLU A 11 16.51 -13.15 5.46
N THR A 12 16.49 -12.80 6.75
CA THR A 12 16.30 -13.78 7.82
C THR A 12 14.93 -14.48 7.71
N ALA A 13 13.88 -13.71 7.40
CA ALA A 13 12.52 -14.23 7.29
C ALA A 13 12.29 -15.11 6.04
N ARG A 14 13.14 -15.03 5.01
CA ARG A 14 13.08 -15.91 3.84
C ARG A 14 13.32 -17.39 4.17
N PHE A 15 13.89 -17.71 5.34
CA PHE A 15 14.12 -19.09 5.78
C PHE A 15 12.92 -19.70 6.53
N LEU A 16 11.79 -19.00 6.62
CA LEU A 16 10.58 -19.50 7.28
C LEU A 16 9.98 -20.75 6.60
N ASP A 17 10.14 -20.88 5.28
CA ASP A 17 9.70 -22.04 4.50
C ASP A 17 10.80 -23.12 4.35
N THR A 18 11.96 -22.92 4.98
CA THR A 18 13.11 -23.82 4.86
C THR A 18 13.03 -24.91 5.94
N ALA A 19 12.88 -26.16 5.49
CA ALA A 19 12.73 -27.33 6.36
C ALA A 19 13.85 -27.41 7.42
N GLY A 20 13.46 -27.46 8.70
CA GLY A 20 14.37 -27.58 9.84
C GLY A 20 14.99 -26.28 10.33
N LEU A 21 14.69 -25.14 9.69
CA LEU A 21 15.06 -23.81 10.17
C LEU A 21 13.87 -23.03 10.72
N ASP A 22 12.65 -23.36 10.30
CA ASP A 22 11.42 -22.68 10.67
C ASP A 22 11.30 -22.47 12.19
N ASP A 23 11.42 -23.53 13.00
CA ASP A 23 11.33 -23.43 14.47
C ASP A 23 12.30 -22.42 15.10
N LYS A 24 13.45 -22.16 14.47
CA LYS A 24 14.43 -21.18 14.93
C LYS A 24 14.14 -19.78 14.39
N VAL A 25 13.65 -19.68 13.16
CA VAL A 25 13.43 -18.41 12.46
C VAL A 25 12.12 -17.75 12.94
N ARG A 26 11.04 -18.51 13.17
CA ARG A 26 9.76 -17.98 13.65
C ARG A 26 9.90 -17.02 14.85
N PRO A 27 10.56 -17.39 15.97
CA PRO A 27 10.71 -16.48 17.11
C PRO A 27 11.57 -15.25 16.81
N MET A 28 12.54 -15.34 15.89
CA MET A 28 13.35 -14.19 15.48
C MET A 28 12.52 -13.17 14.71
N VAL A 29 11.72 -13.64 13.74
CA VAL A 29 10.82 -12.78 12.96
C VAL A 29 9.77 -12.15 13.87
N LYS A 30 9.19 -12.91 14.81
CA LYS A 30 8.28 -12.35 15.82
C LYS A 30 8.96 -11.29 16.70
N GLY A 31 10.23 -11.49 17.04
CA GLY A 31 11.05 -10.49 17.74
C GLY A 31 11.24 -9.21 16.93
N LEU A 32 11.54 -9.32 15.63
CA LEU A 32 11.69 -8.16 14.73
C LEU A 32 10.38 -7.37 14.61
N LEU A 33 9.25 -8.06 14.44
CA LEU A 33 7.93 -7.45 14.40
C LEU A 33 7.60 -6.74 15.73
N GLY A 34 7.92 -7.36 16.88
CA GLY A 34 7.71 -6.75 18.20
C GLY A 34 8.65 -5.58 18.52
N ALA A 35 9.81 -5.49 17.88
CA ALA A 35 10.78 -4.42 18.05
C ALA A 35 10.59 -3.26 17.05
N SER A 36 9.66 -3.39 16.10
CA SER A 36 9.34 -2.40 15.07
C SER A 36 7.85 -2.05 15.08
N SER A 37 7.43 -1.13 14.22
CA SER A 37 6.04 -0.67 14.15
C SER A 37 5.60 -0.60 12.70
N ILE A 38 4.33 -0.93 12.44
CA ILE A 38 3.68 -0.86 11.12
C ILE A 38 3.73 0.56 10.52
N THR A 39 3.83 1.60 11.35
CA THR A 39 4.02 2.99 10.93
C THR A 39 5.27 3.63 11.54
N GLY A 40 5.72 4.73 10.93
CA GLY A 40 6.78 5.58 11.46
C GLY A 40 8.20 5.19 11.01
N PRO A 41 9.23 5.53 11.81
CA PRO A 41 10.62 5.36 11.40
C PRO A 41 11.03 3.90 11.11
N THR A 42 10.41 2.94 11.79
CA THR A 42 10.73 1.50 11.68
C THR A 42 9.79 0.74 10.75
N ALA A 43 8.81 1.40 10.12
CA ALA A 43 7.86 0.78 9.19
C ALA A 43 8.51 -0.07 8.09
N PRO A 44 9.61 0.36 7.43
CA PRO A 44 10.24 -0.49 6.41
C PRO A 44 10.69 -1.86 6.93
N LEU A 45 11.14 -1.96 8.18
CA LEU A 45 11.50 -3.24 8.79
C LEU A 45 10.24 -4.05 9.14
N TRP A 46 9.23 -3.42 9.74
CA TRP A 46 8.01 -4.10 10.12
C TRP A 46 7.28 -4.66 8.90
N VAL A 47 7.05 -3.82 7.88
CA VAL A 47 6.35 -4.20 6.64
C VAL A 47 7.13 -5.29 5.92
N GLY A 48 8.44 -5.12 5.73
CA GLY A 48 9.26 -6.15 5.10
C GLY A 48 9.18 -7.50 5.83
N ALA A 49 9.34 -7.51 7.16
CA ALA A 49 9.25 -8.73 7.94
C ALA A 49 7.86 -9.36 7.88
N ALA A 50 6.79 -8.55 7.97
CA ALA A 50 5.41 -9.02 7.91
C ALA A 50 5.09 -9.65 6.55
N GLU A 51 5.55 -9.04 5.46
CA GLU A 51 5.39 -9.57 4.11
C GLU A 51 6.09 -10.92 3.93
N MET A 52 7.29 -11.09 4.50
CA MET A 52 7.95 -12.40 4.49
C MET A 52 7.17 -13.46 5.27
N THR A 53 6.46 -13.10 6.36
CA THR A 53 5.56 -14.06 7.01
C THR A 53 4.40 -14.45 6.10
N SER A 54 3.85 -13.50 5.33
CA SER A 54 2.76 -13.76 4.38
C SER A 54 3.22 -14.65 3.22
N ALA A 55 4.44 -14.42 2.71
CA ALA A 55 5.00 -15.18 1.59
C ALA A 55 5.48 -16.58 1.98
N HIS A 56 6.05 -16.76 3.18
CA HIS A 56 6.80 -17.97 3.54
C HIS A 56 6.23 -18.75 4.74
N ASP A 57 5.28 -18.18 5.50
CA ASP A 57 4.66 -18.88 6.65
C ASP A 57 3.21 -18.44 6.89
N ALA A 58 2.44 -18.25 5.81
CA ALA A 58 1.08 -17.70 5.84
C ALA A 58 0.16 -18.44 6.83
N ALA A 59 0.31 -19.76 6.96
CA ALA A 59 -0.47 -20.59 7.88
C ALA A 59 -0.27 -20.21 9.36
N GLN A 60 0.81 -19.50 9.69
CA GLN A 60 1.14 -19.02 11.03
C GLN A 60 0.87 -17.52 11.22
N CYS A 61 0.11 -16.87 10.33
CA CYS A 61 -0.13 -15.42 10.41
C CYS A 61 -0.62 -14.95 11.81
N SER A 62 -1.42 -15.77 12.50
CA SER A 62 -1.92 -15.44 13.84
C SER A 62 -0.81 -15.39 14.90
N TYR A 63 0.27 -16.18 14.73
CA TYR A 63 1.43 -16.13 15.61
C TYR A 63 2.17 -14.80 15.49
N TYR A 64 2.22 -14.22 14.30
CA TYR A 64 2.92 -12.96 14.01
C TYR A 64 2.04 -11.71 14.15
N ASP A 65 0.72 -11.89 14.25
CA ASP A 65 -0.28 -10.83 14.08
C ASP A 65 -0.24 -10.20 12.67
N THR A 66 -0.04 -11.02 11.63
CA THR A 66 0.08 -10.59 10.22
C THR A 66 -1.03 -11.13 9.33
N CYS A 67 -2.11 -11.68 9.89
CA CYS A 67 -3.28 -12.05 9.10
C CYS A 67 -3.91 -10.81 8.45
N ASP A 68 -4.50 -10.98 7.26
CA ASP A 68 -5.13 -9.91 6.47
C ASP A 68 -4.17 -8.70 6.27
N LEU A 69 -2.90 -9.00 5.97
CA LEU A 69 -1.81 -8.03 5.96
C LEU A 69 -2.11 -6.81 5.08
N THR A 70 -2.60 -7.01 3.85
CA THR A 70 -2.99 -5.92 2.94
C THR A 70 -3.97 -4.94 3.59
N SER A 71 -5.01 -5.45 4.27
CA SER A 71 -5.99 -4.61 4.96
C SER A 71 -5.37 -3.88 6.16
N LYS A 72 -4.50 -4.54 6.93
CA LYS A 72 -3.77 -3.91 8.04
C LYS A 72 -2.86 -2.78 7.56
N LEU A 73 -2.09 -3.02 6.49
CA LEU A 73 -1.22 -2.02 5.87
C LEU A 73 -2.03 -0.84 5.35
N THR A 74 -3.14 -1.11 4.65
CA THR A 74 -4.04 -0.06 4.13
C THR A 74 -4.58 0.82 5.26
N ALA A 75 -5.12 0.22 6.33
CA ALA A 75 -5.67 0.96 7.45
C ALA A 75 -4.61 1.80 8.19
N ALA A 76 -3.38 1.29 8.30
CA ALA A 76 -2.28 1.97 8.98
C ALA A 76 -1.67 3.09 8.12
N ALA A 77 -1.49 2.85 6.82
CA ALA A 77 -0.81 3.77 5.91
C ALA A 77 -1.75 4.78 5.25
N LEU A 78 -3.05 4.50 5.15
CA LEU A 78 -4.03 5.34 4.42
C LEU A 78 -5.29 5.59 5.27
N PRO A 79 -5.17 6.21 6.46
CA PRO A 79 -6.29 6.35 7.39
C PRO A 79 -7.36 7.36 6.94
N ILE A 80 -7.08 8.22 5.97
CA ILE A 80 -8.03 9.24 5.50
C ILE A 80 -8.77 8.71 4.29
N THR A 81 -10.10 8.60 4.39
CA THR A 81 -10.98 8.39 3.25
C THR A 81 -11.78 9.67 2.99
N TYR A 82 -11.66 10.24 1.80
CA TYR A 82 -12.33 11.49 1.42
C TYR A 82 -13.09 11.31 0.10
N LYS A 83 -14.42 11.35 0.16
CA LYS A 83 -15.29 11.20 -1.03
C LYS A 83 -15.48 12.57 -1.69
N CYS A 84 -15.04 12.72 -2.95
CA CYS A 84 -15.27 13.94 -3.72
C CYS A 84 -16.69 13.97 -4.31
N ASP A 85 -17.12 12.84 -4.88
CA ASP A 85 -18.43 12.58 -5.49
C ASP A 85 -18.64 11.06 -5.59
N ASP A 86 -19.66 10.60 -6.33
CA ASP A 86 -19.95 9.17 -6.50
C ASP A 86 -18.91 8.40 -7.33
N GLY A 87 -18.12 9.10 -8.15
CA GLY A 87 -17.09 8.52 -9.02
C GLY A 87 -15.68 8.63 -8.46
N HIS A 88 -15.39 9.49 -7.47
CA HIS A 88 -14.03 9.78 -7.04
C HIS A 88 -13.88 9.74 -5.52
N THR A 89 -12.93 8.93 -5.04
CA THR A 89 -12.57 8.84 -3.62
C THR A 89 -11.07 8.91 -3.44
N PHE A 90 -10.61 9.71 -2.49
CA PHE A 90 -9.22 9.72 -2.04
C PHE A 90 -9.02 8.79 -0.84
N LEU A 91 -7.98 7.97 -0.89
CA LEU A 91 -7.34 7.37 0.28
C LEU A 91 -6.01 8.07 0.51
N ALA A 92 -5.81 8.69 1.67
CA ALA A 92 -4.60 9.47 1.93
C ALA A 92 -3.93 9.09 3.25
N GLN A 93 -2.60 9.08 3.24
CA GLN A 93 -1.80 8.95 4.45
C GLN A 93 -1.81 10.24 5.26
N SER A 94 -1.69 11.37 4.57
CA SER A 94 -1.69 12.70 5.17
C SER A 94 -2.05 13.74 4.12
N LEU A 95 -3.14 14.47 4.32
CA LEU A 95 -3.47 15.71 3.62
C LEU A 95 -4.43 16.49 4.52
N THR A 96 -4.46 17.82 4.39
CA THR A 96 -5.52 18.62 5.03
C THR A 96 -6.81 18.52 4.22
N ASP A 97 -7.95 18.75 4.86
CA ASP A 97 -9.25 18.82 4.17
C ASP A 97 -9.24 19.85 3.03
N SER A 98 -8.52 20.97 3.20
CA SER A 98 -8.37 21.98 2.16
C SER A 98 -7.59 21.46 0.95
N ALA A 99 -6.51 20.71 1.17
CA ALA A 99 -5.72 20.12 0.09
C ALA A 99 -6.50 19.01 -0.64
N LEU A 100 -7.27 18.21 0.11
CA LEU A 100 -8.17 17.20 -0.46
C LEU A 100 -9.26 17.84 -1.31
N ALA A 101 -9.91 18.89 -0.81
CA ALA A 101 -10.93 19.63 -1.55
C ALA A 101 -10.38 20.25 -2.85
N GLU A 102 -9.17 20.83 -2.79
CA GLU A 102 -8.49 21.37 -3.97
C GLU A 102 -8.14 20.27 -4.98
N ALA A 103 -7.64 19.13 -4.51
CA ALA A 103 -7.34 17.97 -5.35
C ALA A 103 -8.61 17.40 -6.01
N CYS A 104 -9.71 17.25 -5.27
CA CYS A 104 -11.00 16.84 -5.81
C CYS A 104 -11.45 17.77 -6.94
N LYS A 105 -11.40 19.09 -6.71
CA LYS A 105 -11.77 20.09 -7.73
C LYS A 105 -10.89 19.96 -8.98
N SER A 106 -9.61 19.70 -8.82
CA SER A 106 -8.69 19.49 -9.94
C SER A 106 -9.07 18.24 -10.74
N VAL A 107 -9.23 17.09 -10.09
CA VAL A 107 -9.56 15.80 -10.73
C VAL A 107 -10.89 15.88 -11.47
N GLN A 108 -11.95 16.39 -10.83
CA GLN A 108 -13.27 16.58 -11.44
C GLN A 108 -13.22 17.51 -12.66
N GLY A 109 -12.29 18.48 -12.67
CA GLY A 109 -12.10 19.38 -13.80
C GLY A 109 -11.37 18.75 -14.98
N GLN A 110 -10.50 17.77 -14.76
CA GLN A 110 -9.73 17.13 -15.84
C GLN A 110 -10.60 16.24 -16.73
N ASP A 111 -11.58 15.54 -16.16
CA ASP A 111 -12.47 14.64 -16.90
C ASP A 111 -13.26 15.40 -17.98
N ALA A 112 -13.99 16.44 -17.57
CA ALA A 112 -14.73 17.30 -18.47
C ALA A 112 -13.83 17.99 -19.52
N TYR A 113 -12.61 18.38 -19.13
CA TYR A 113 -11.63 18.98 -20.04
C TYR A 113 -11.17 17.99 -21.12
N PHE A 114 -10.83 16.76 -20.73
CA PHE A 114 -10.37 15.73 -21.65
C PHE A 114 -11.48 15.34 -22.63
N HIS A 115 -12.69 15.03 -22.14
CA HIS A 115 -13.86 14.73 -22.97
C HIS A 115 -14.17 15.85 -23.97
N GLY A 116 -14.10 17.12 -23.55
CA GLY A 116 -14.27 18.28 -24.43
C GLY A 116 -13.19 18.39 -25.52
N MET A 117 -11.96 17.97 -25.23
CA MET A 117 -10.84 18.00 -26.17
C MET A 117 -10.95 16.88 -27.22
N VAL A 118 -11.21 15.65 -26.79
CA VAL A 118 -11.28 14.48 -27.69
C VAL A 118 -12.64 14.33 -28.38
N ARG A 119 -13.65 15.07 -27.90
CA ARG A 119 -15.03 15.12 -28.45
C ARG A 119 -15.70 13.74 -28.50
N ASP A 120 -15.50 12.95 -27.46
CA ASP A 120 -16.23 11.72 -27.25
C ASP A 120 -17.58 12.00 -26.57
N SER A 121 -18.39 10.95 -26.40
CA SER A 121 -19.68 11.02 -25.71
C SER A 121 -19.67 10.24 -24.39
N GLY A 122 -18.49 10.01 -23.81
CA GLY A 122 -18.28 9.21 -22.62
C GLY A 122 -17.33 8.02 -22.83
N PRO A 123 -17.27 7.09 -21.87
CA PRO A 123 -16.33 5.97 -21.86
C PRO A 123 -16.42 5.09 -23.11
N VAL A 124 -15.31 4.41 -23.42
CA VAL A 124 -15.28 3.41 -24.50
C VAL A 124 -16.19 2.23 -24.17
N ALA A 125 -16.64 1.52 -25.21
CA ALA A 125 -17.47 0.33 -25.02
C ALA A 125 -16.79 -0.68 -24.09
N ASP A 126 -17.59 -1.28 -23.21
CA ASP A 126 -17.18 -2.25 -22.20
C ASP A 126 -16.20 -1.76 -21.13
N ASP A 127 -15.97 -0.45 -21.01
CA ASP A 127 -15.32 0.12 -19.83
C ASP A 127 -16.23 -0.02 -18.60
N ARG A 128 -15.69 -0.61 -17.54
CA ARG A 128 -16.38 -0.86 -16.27
C ARG A 128 -15.80 -0.03 -15.12
N ASN A 129 -14.83 0.83 -15.38
CA ASN A 129 -14.20 1.69 -14.39
C ASN A 129 -15.09 2.91 -14.12
N THR A 130 -16.18 2.70 -13.39
CA THR A 130 -17.13 3.77 -13.04
C THR A 130 -16.69 4.61 -11.85
N THR A 131 -15.62 4.21 -11.17
CA THR A 131 -15.09 4.88 -9.99
C THR A 131 -13.56 4.89 -10.02
N ILE A 132 -12.97 5.98 -9.53
CA ILE A 132 -11.54 6.16 -9.37
C ILE A 132 -11.23 6.30 -7.88
N GLN A 133 -10.35 5.44 -7.39
CA GLN A 133 -9.72 5.58 -6.09
C GLN A 133 -8.34 6.22 -6.26
N ILE A 134 -8.16 7.44 -5.75
CA ILE A 134 -6.86 8.13 -5.75
C ILE A 134 -6.16 7.87 -4.43
N VAL A 135 -5.01 7.20 -4.48
CA VAL A 135 -4.23 6.86 -3.29
C VAL A 135 -3.03 7.79 -3.15
N VAL A 136 -2.89 8.48 -2.01
CA VAL A 136 -1.84 9.48 -1.77
C VAL A 136 -1.06 9.17 -0.50
N PHE A 137 0.20 8.76 -0.67
CA PHE A 137 1.14 8.57 0.44
C PHE A 137 1.81 9.88 0.84
N ALA A 138 2.25 9.99 2.10
CA ALA A 138 2.80 11.22 2.66
C ALA A 138 4.17 11.61 2.07
N SER A 139 4.90 10.62 1.54
CA SER A 139 6.20 10.83 0.90
C SER A 139 6.58 9.67 0.00
N SER A 140 7.61 9.85 -0.83
CA SER A 140 8.18 8.76 -1.64
C SER A 140 8.71 7.59 -0.81
N ARG A 141 9.12 7.84 0.44
CA ARG A 141 9.52 6.77 1.37
C ARG A 141 8.33 5.92 1.74
N GLU A 142 7.20 6.54 2.10
CA GLU A 142 6.00 5.79 2.49
C GLU A 142 5.39 5.08 1.27
N TYR A 143 5.39 5.71 0.09
CA TYR A 143 5.00 5.06 -1.17
C TYR A 143 5.77 3.76 -1.42
N ARG A 144 7.11 3.81 -1.34
CA ARG A 144 7.96 2.60 -1.45
C ARG A 144 7.78 1.62 -0.30
N THR A 145 7.33 2.08 0.86
CA THR A 145 7.17 1.23 2.04
C THR A 145 5.90 0.40 1.96
N TYR A 146 4.79 0.93 1.41
CA TYR A 146 3.49 0.24 1.45
C TYR A 146 2.88 -0.07 0.09
N SER A 147 3.05 0.80 -0.92
CA SER A 147 2.21 0.72 -2.14
C SER A 147 2.30 -0.63 -2.83
N GLY A 148 3.51 -1.11 -3.10
CA GLY A 148 3.70 -2.40 -3.77
C GLY A 148 3.14 -3.59 -2.99
N TRP A 149 3.08 -3.49 -1.67
CA TRP A 149 2.51 -4.52 -0.80
C TRP A 149 0.99 -4.43 -0.69
N ILE A 150 0.42 -3.23 -0.79
CA ILE A 150 -1.03 -3.04 -0.76
C ILE A 150 -1.66 -3.35 -2.12
N PHE A 151 -1.08 -2.87 -3.22
CA PHE A 151 -1.69 -2.86 -4.57
C PHE A 151 -0.91 -3.68 -5.60
N GLY A 152 0.17 -4.37 -5.20
CA GLY A 152 0.96 -5.20 -6.12
C GLY A 152 1.76 -4.43 -7.17
N ASN A 153 1.91 -3.11 -7.02
CA ASN A 153 2.53 -2.26 -8.02
C ASN A 153 4.05 -2.06 -7.87
N SER A 154 4.70 -1.63 -8.95
CA SER A 154 6.07 -1.10 -8.88
C SER A 154 6.07 0.27 -8.21
N THR A 155 7.14 0.57 -7.47
CA THR A 155 7.33 1.87 -6.79
C THR A 155 8.55 2.63 -7.31
N ASP A 156 9.17 2.16 -8.39
CA ASP A 156 10.25 2.86 -9.11
C ASP A 156 9.69 3.88 -10.11
N ASN A 157 8.79 4.73 -9.61
CA ASN A 157 8.10 5.77 -10.34
C ASN A 157 7.55 6.82 -9.35
N GLY A 158 6.87 7.85 -9.89
CA GLY A 158 6.22 8.90 -9.08
C GLY A 158 4.75 8.62 -8.74
N GLY A 159 4.22 7.47 -9.16
CA GLY A 159 2.82 7.10 -9.18
C GLY A 159 2.45 6.36 -10.47
N GLU A 160 1.38 5.59 -10.41
CA GLU A 160 0.86 4.84 -11.55
C GLU A 160 -0.67 4.71 -11.47
N TYR A 161 -1.29 4.44 -12.61
CA TYR A 161 -2.71 4.12 -12.71
C TYR A 161 -2.86 2.62 -12.93
N LEU A 162 -3.69 2.00 -12.09
CA LEU A 162 -4.02 0.59 -12.16
C LEU A 162 -5.48 0.43 -12.61
N GLU A 163 -5.69 -0.25 -13.73
CA GLU A 163 -7.01 -0.48 -14.30
C GLU A 163 -7.64 -1.78 -13.77
N GLY A 164 -8.96 -1.76 -13.50
CA GLY A 164 -9.71 -2.92 -13.02
C GLY A 164 -9.85 -2.96 -11.50
N ASN A 165 -9.52 -4.11 -10.89
CA ASN A 165 -9.60 -4.29 -9.43
C ASN A 165 -8.22 -4.60 -8.84
N PRO A 166 -7.37 -3.56 -8.69
CA PRO A 166 -6.04 -3.67 -8.11
C PRO A 166 -6.04 -3.89 -6.59
#